data_AF-A0A514XJD4-F1
#
_entry.id   AF-A0A514XJD4-F1
#
_cell.length_a   1.000
_cell.length_b   1.000
_cell.length_c   1.000
_cell.angle_alpha   90.00
_cell.angle_beta   90.00
_cell.angle_gamma   90.00
#
_symmetry.space_group_name_H-M   'P 1'
#
loop_
_entity.id
_entity.type
_entity.pdbx_description
1 polymer ?
#
loop_
_entity_poly.entity_id
_entity_poly.type
_entity_poly.pdbx_seq_one_letter_code
_entity_poly.pdbx_strand_id
1 'polypeptide(L)'
;MNTTVARTGKVLSFDTLERIRQVSQFSENQWQDILDLSWWDYTLIRTGQRKLSEHSLIRISDQILYSPEQILLGEVDYHGLQIRADQKSSWALPQPYNYANYGRRRTTITTFEYIERYHGWKLRFDILKHLGLSESVLQDPFATISMRVISDTLNYLAKRHFQPKDFFAMGLYTYVGNATTILGDHYGQMASAREIIEHMWSDCLKFYEKNCRYRFLSLDEQGALLEVTSERDVADEMRVKHLGNEHVCHLKAGMMASAPLYLGQAQARVVEKCCAHKGAQACVFEITFDSQKH
;
A
#
# COMPACT_ATOMS: atom_id res chain seq x y z
N MET A 1 1.36 38.28 -18.13
CA MET A 1 2.43 37.47 -18.73
C MET A 1 1.78 36.53 -19.72
N ASN A 2 2.04 36.67 -21.02
CA ASN A 2 1.50 35.78 -22.05
C ASN A 2 2.40 34.53 -22.13
N THR A 3 2.07 33.51 -21.36
CA THR A 3 2.65 32.17 -21.52
C THR A 3 2.10 31.59 -22.82
N THR A 4 2.91 31.61 -23.87
CA THR A 4 2.63 30.92 -25.13
C THR A 4 2.57 29.42 -24.83
N VAL A 5 1.38 28.89 -24.62
CA VAL A 5 1.16 27.44 -24.46
C VAL A 5 1.58 26.79 -25.77
N ALA A 6 2.75 26.16 -25.77
CA ALA A 6 3.19 25.34 -26.89
C ALA A 6 2.09 24.30 -27.15
N ARG A 7 1.59 24.23 -28.39
CA ARG A 7 0.54 23.29 -28.81
C ARG A 7 1.07 21.85 -28.77
N THR A 8 1.23 21.29 -27.58
CA THR A 8 1.43 19.87 -27.40
C THR A 8 0.09 19.20 -27.69
N GLY A 9 -0.01 18.41 -28.76
CA GLY A 9 -1.23 17.68 -29.14
C GLY A 9 -1.65 16.58 -28.15
N LYS A 10 -1.16 16.60 -26.91
CA LYS A 10 -1.51 15.66 -25.85
C LYS A 10 -2.93 15.97 -25.36
N VAL A 11 -3.75 14.93 -25.27
CA VAL A 11 -5.13 15.01 -24.79
C VAL A 11 -5.13 14.61 -23.32
N LEU A 12 -5.74 15.45 -22.46
CA LEU A 12 -5.94 15.14 -21.05
C LEU A 12 -6.66 13.80 -20.91
N SER A 13 -6.11 12.88 -20.13
CA SER A 13 -6.78 11.62 -19.86
C SER A 13 -8.00 11.85 -18.96
N PHE A 14 -9.13 11.18 -19.25
CA PHE A 14 -10.29 11.25 -18.37
C PHE A 14 -9.97 10.73 -16.95
N ASP A 15 -9.07 9.75 -16.84
CA ASP A 15 -8.66 9.20 -15.56
C ASP A 15 -7.95 10.25 -14.68
N THR A 16 -7.08 11.09 -15.27
CA THR A 16 -6.49 12.26 -14.60
C THR A 16 -7.55 13.21 -14.07
N LEU A 17 -8.53 13.55 -14.92
CA LEU A 17 -9.61 14.48 -14.59
C LEU A 17 -10.47 13.97 -13.42
N GLU A 18 -10.86 12.68 -13.48
CA GLU A 18 -11.64 12.05 -12.42
C GLU A 18 -10.82 11.86 -11.14
N ARG A 19 -9.53 11.53 -11.25
CA ARG A 19 -8.65 11.41 -10.09
C ARG A 19 -8.53 12.74 -9.35
N ILE A 20 -8.26 13.84 -10.06
CA ILE A 20 -8.22 15.20 -9.50
C ILE A 20 -9.50 15.49 -8.71
N ARG A 21 -10.67 15.25 -9.31
CA ARG A 21 -11.96 15.50 -8.68
C ARG A 21 -12.13 14.75 -7.37
N GLN A 22 -11.85 13.43 -7.39
CA GLN A 22 -12.02 12.55 -6.23
C GLN A 22 -11.03 12.89 -5.11
N VAL A 23 -9.74 13.06 -5.43
CA VAL A 23 -8.73 13.35 -4.40
C VAL A 23 -8.89 14.75 -3.82
N SER A 24 -9.40 15.70 -4.61
CA SER A 24 -9.70 17.06 -4.13
C SER A 24 -11.04 17.15 -3.38
N GLN A 25 -11.77 16.04 -3.28
CA GLN A 25 -13.09 15.95 -2.65
C GLN A 25 -14.14 16.93 -3.21
N PHE A 26 -14.03 17.31 -4.48
CA PHE A 26 -15.02 18.17 -5.12
C PHE A 26 -16.32 17.40 -5.36
N SER A 27 -17.43 17.97 -4.89
CA SER A 27 -18.77 17.47 -5.26
C SER A 27 -19.02 17.61 -6.76
N GLU A 28 -19.99 16.89 -7.30
CA GLU A 28 -20.31 16.96 -8.73
C GLU A 28 -20.72 18.37 -9.18
N ASN A 29 -21.38 19.13 -8.32
CA ASN A 29 -21.77 20.52 -8.60
C ASN A 29 -20.55 21.44 -8.60
N GLN A 30 -19.71 21.36 -7.55
CA GLN A 30 -18.46 22.12 -7.49
C GLN A 30 -17.56 21.82 -8.70
N TRP A 31 -17.53 20.55 -9.13
CA TRP A 31 -16.75 20.14 -10.29
C TRP A 31 -17.29 20.73 -11.59
N GLN A 32 -18.61 20.68 -11.81
CA GLN A 32 -19.24 21.33 -12.96
C GLN A 32 -18.99 22.84 -12.97
N ASP A 33 -19.10 23.48 -11.80
CA ASP A 33 -18.85 24.91 -11.63
C ASP A 33 -17.40 25.27 -11.94
N ILE A 34 -16.42 24.51 -11.43
CA ILE A 34 -14.98 24.69 -11.70
C ILE A 34 -14.70 24.55 -13.20
N LEU A 35 -15.30 23.54 -13.85
CA LEU A 35 -15.07 23.27 -15.27
C LEU A 35 -15.80 24.23 -16.20
N ASP A 36 -16.80 24.97 -15.71
CA ASP A 36 -17.75 25.73 -16.53
C ASP A 36 -18.53 24.87 -17.52
N LEU A 37 -18.97 23.69 -17.08
CA LEU A 37 -19.62 22.71 -17.94
C LEU A 37 -20.94 22.23 -17.36
N SER A 38 -21.90 21.96 -18.24
CA SER A 38 -23.06 21.16 -17.89
C SER A 38 -22.66 19.71 -17.62
N TRP A 39 -23.49 18.99 -16.85
CA TRP A 39 -23.33 17.53 -16.67
C TRP A 39 -23.28 16.76 -18.01
N TRP A 40 -24.05 17.21 -19.00
CA TRP A 40 -24.06 16.59 -20.33
C TRP A 40 -22.72 16.77 -21.03
N ASP A 41 -22.15 17.97 -20.99
CA ASP A 41 -20.84 18.24 -21.59
C ASP A 41 -19.73 17.46 -20.90
N TYR A 42 -19.79 17.37 -19.56
CA TYR A 42 -18.88 16.53 -18.80
C TYR A 42 -19.00 15.05 -19.19
N THR A 43 -20.22 14.56 -19.42
CA THR A 43 -20.47 13.20 -19.91
C THR A 43 -19.87 12.98 -21.31
N LEU A 44 -19.99 13.95 -22.22
CA LEU A 44 -19.37 13.88 -23.55
C LEU A 44 -17.83 13.87 -23.48
N ILE A 45 -17.24 14.59 -22.52
CA ILE A 45 -15.79 14.55 -22.26
C ILE A 45 -15.39 13.16 -21.74
N ARG A 46 -16.16 12.62 -20.79
CA ARG A 46 -15.92 11.28 -20.23
C ARG A 46 -15.96 10.17 -21.27
N THR A 47 -16.84 10.27 -22.26
CA THR A 47 -16.94 9.27 -23.36
C THR A 47 -15.96 9.53 -24.51
N GLY A 48 -15.12 10.58 -24.41
CA GLY A 48 -14.17 10.97 -25.45
C GLY A 48 -14.81 11.63 -26.67
N GLN A 49 -16.11 11.94 -26.63
CA GLN A 49 -16.84 12.60 -27.72
C GLN A 49 -16.59 14.11 -27.76
N ARG A 50 -16.11 14.70 -26.66
CA ARG A 50 -15.74 16.11 -26.55
C ARG A 50 -14.38 16.26 -25.86
N LYS A 51 -13.57 17.25 -26.27
CA LYS A 51 -12.34 17.61 -25.57
C LYS A 51 -12.62 18.64 -24.47
N LEU A 52 -11.88 18.57 -23.37
CA LEU A 52 -11.89 19.62 -22.36
C LEU A 52 -11.39 20.93 -22.97
N SER A 53 -12.07 22.04 -22.70
CA SER A 53 -11.65 23.35 -23.21
C SER A 53 -10.39 23.84 -22.49
N GLU A 54 -9.58 24.66 -23.16
CA GLU A 54 -8.41 25.30 -22.54
C GLU A 54 -8.81 26.17 -21.34
N HIS A 55 -9.96 26.85 -21.44
CA HIS A 55 -10.50 27.64 -20.34
C HIS A 55 -10.79 26.78 -19.10
N SER A 56 -11.48 25.65 -19.27
CA SER A 56 -11.76 24.71 -18.17
C SER A 56 -10.46 24.17 -17.56
N LEU A 57 -9.44 23.88 -18.39
CA LEU A 57 -8.14 23.41 -17.91
C LEU A 57 -7.42 24.46 -17.05
N ILE A 58 -7.43 25.73 -17.46
CA ILE A 58 -6.88 26.85 -16.68
C ILE A 58 -7.61 26.97 -15.34
N ARG A 59 -8.95 26.88 -15.33
CA ARG A 59 -9.73 26.96 -14.09
C ARG A 59 -9.41 25.84 -13.10
N ILE A 60 -9.26 24.60 -13.57
CA ILE A 60 -8.81 23.50 -12.70
C ILE A 60 -7.40 23.80 -12.18
N SER A 61 -6.50 24.19 -13.08
CA SER A 61 -5.10 24.52 -12.78
C SER A 61 -4.97 25.53 -11.63
N ASP A 62 -5.74 26.63 -11.70
CA ASP A 62 -5.80 27.66 -10.66
C ASP A 62 -6.33 27.09 -9.33
N GLN A 63 -7.32 26.20 -9.39
CA GLN A 63 -7.95 25.63 -8.20
C GLN A 63 -7.07 24.62 -7.45
N ILE A 64 -6.27 23.81 -8.17
CA ILE A 64 -5.44 22.75 -7.56
C ILE A 64 -3.96 23.11 -7.44
N LEU A 65 -3.57 24.29 -7.94
CA LEU A 65 -2.21 24.82 -7.92
C LEU A 65 -1.20 23.96 -8.71
N TYR A 66 -1.62 23.43 -9.86
CA TYR A 66 -0.73 22.76 -10.83
C TYR A 66 -0.85 23.48 -12.16
N SER A 67 0.22 23.57 -12.94
CA SER A 67 0.14 24.17 -14.28
C SER A 67 -0.73 23.32 -15.23
N PRO A 68 -1.33 23.93 -16.27
CA PRO A 68 -2.08 23.19 -17.30
C PRO A 68 -1.24 22.08 -17.95
N GLU A 69 0.05 22.32 -18.15
CA GLU A 69 1.01 21.38 -18.72
C GLU A 69 1.20 20.14 -17.83
N GLN A 70 1.43 20.33 -16.52
CA GLN A 70 1.53 19.22 -15.57
C GLN A 70 0.26 18.36 -15.56
N ILE A 71 -0.92 18.99 -15.61
CA ILE A 71 -2.20 18.27 -15.68
C ILE A 71 -2.29 17.45 -16.97
N LEU A 72 -1.93 18.03 -18.12
CA LEU A 72 -1.92 17.34 -19.42
C LEU A 72 -0.92 16.19 -19.49
N LEU A 73 0.23 16.34 -18.83
CA LEU A 73 1.26 15.31 -18.73
C LEU A 73 0.95 14.22 -17.68
N GLY A 74 -0.06 14.45 -16.83
CA GLY A 74 -0.37 13.57 -15.71
C GLY A 74 0.64 13.66 -14.55
N GLU A 75 1.47 14.71 -14.55
CA GLU A 75 2.51 15.01 -13.55
C GLU A 75 1.91 15.72 -12.32
N VAL A 76 0.77 15.22 -11.85
CA VAL A 76 0.09 15.71 -10.66
C VAL A 76 0.46 14.80 -9.50
N ASP A 77 0.98 15.38 -8.41
CA ASP A 77 1.11 14.65 -7.14
C ASP A 77 -0.27 14.51 -6.49
N TYR A 78 -0.97 13.44 -6.87
CA TYR A 78 -2.33 13.18 -6.40
C TYR A 78 -2.39 12.88 -4.90
N HIS A 79 -1.33 12.31 -4.32
CA HIS A 79 -1.28 12.03 -2.88
C HIS A 79 -1.14 13.34 -2.10
N GLY A 80 -0.23 14.22 -2.51
CA GLY A 80 -0.10 15.55 -1.94
C GLY A 80 -1.37 16.40 -2.14
N LEU A 81 -2.03 16.29 -3.29
CA LEU A 81 -3.32 16.94 -3.54
C LEU A 81 -4.41 16.42 -2.59
N GLN A 82 -4.50 15.11 -2.38
CA GLN A 82 -5.44 14.51 -1.42
C GLN A 82 -5.20 15.00 0.01
N ILE A 83 -3.94 15.05 0.42
CA ILE A 83 -3.54 15.55 1.74
C ILE A 83 -3.92 17.03 1.91
N ARG A 84 -3.71 17.87 0.90
CA ARG A 84 -4.10 19.29 0.96
C ARG A 84 -5.61 19.48 1.01
N ALA A 85 -6.36 18.66 0.28
CA ALA A 85 -7.81 18.77 0.19
C ALA A 85 -8.53 18.22 1.44
N ASP A 86 -7.94 17.24 2.11
CA ASP A 86 -8.43 16.77 3.39
C ASP A 86 -8.23 17.87 4.46
N GLN A 87 -9.27 18.68 4.67
CA GLN A 87 -9.30 19.72 5.71
C GLN A 87 -9.05 19.15 7.11
N LYS A 88 -9.28 17.84 7.29
CA LYS A 88 -9.00 17.08 8.51
C LYS A 88 -7.75 16.25 8.35
N SER A 89 -6.77 16.65 7.52
CA SER A 89 -5.45 16.03 7.38
C SER A 89 -4.77 15.90 8.73
N SER A 90 -5.20 14.86 9.43
CA SER A 90 -4.78 14.51 10.75
C SER A 90 -3.91 13.32 10.52
N TRP A 91 -2.65 13.48 10.88
CA TRP A 91 -1.72 12.38 11.08
C TRP A 91 -2.25 11.33 12.08
N ALA A 92 -3.33 11.68 12.79
CA ALA A 92 -4.09 10.82 13.69
C ALA A 92 -4.90 9.76 12.93
N LEU A 93 -4.85 8.54 13.47
CA LEU A 93 -5.69 7.43 13.05
C LEU A 93 -7.11 7.62 13.62
N PRO A 94 -8.17 7.21 12.90
CA PRO A 94 -9.53 7.25 13.43
C PRO A 94 -9.67 6.30 14.62
N GLN A 95 -10.73 6.48 15.41
CA GLN A 95 -10.92 5.79 16.70
C GLN A 95 -10.74 4.26 16.66
N PRO A 96 -11.18 3.52 15.62
CA PRO A 96 -10.96 2.07 15.56
C PRO A 96 -9.48 1.65 15.43
N TYR A 97 -8.59 2.59 15.09
CA TYR A 97 -7.18 2.33 14.77
C TYR A 97 -6.21 3.13 15.64
N ASN A 98 -6.70 3.93 16.59
CA ASN A 98 -5.87 4.82 17.39
C ASN A 98 -5.26 4.18 18.65
N TYR A 99 -5.39 2.86 18.81
CA TYR A 99 -4.90 2.07 19.94
C TYR A 99 -4.09 0.85 19.44
N ALA A 100 -3.35 0.20 20.35
CA ALA A 100 -2.45 -0.92 20.03
C ALA A 100 -1.49 -0.61 18.86
N ASN A 101 -0.91 0.59 18.87
CA ASN A 101 -0.02 1.09 17.81
C ASN A 101 1.41 0.56 17.94
N TYR A 102 1.55 -0.76 17.94
CA TYR A 102 2.84 -1.45 18.13
C TYR A 102 3.55 -1.81 16.82
N GLY A 103 2.91 -1.59 15.67
CA GLY A 103 3.53 -1.73 14.34
C GLY A 103 4.06 -0.41 13.79
N ARG A 104 4.80 -0.49 12.69
CA ARG A 104 5.23 0.64 11.84
C ARG A 104 4.47 0.63 10.52
N ARG A 105 4.30 1.81 9.92
CA ARG A 105 3.47 2.01 8.71
C ARG A 105 4.06 1.40 7.44
N ARG A 106 5.37 1.11 7.39
CA ARG A 106 6.07 0.59 6.20
C ARG A 106 5.32 -0.51 5.45
N THR A 107 4.94 -1.61 6.13
CA THR A 107 4.22 -2.72 5.48
C THR A 107 2.87 -2.26 4.92
N THR A 108 2.13 -1.47 5.69
CA THR A 108 0.82 -0.93 5.25
C THR A 108 0.99 -0.05 4.03
N ILE A 109 1.98 0.85 4.02
CA ILE A 109 2.30 1.71 2.87
C ILE A 109 2.60 0.86 1.64
N THR A 110 3.50 -0.12 1.74
CA THR A 110 3.83 -0.98 0.60
C THR A 110 2.64 -1.80 0.09
N THR A 111 1.71 -2.19 0.97
CA THR A 111 0.45 -2.83 0.55
C THR A 111 -0.43 -1.87 -0.26
N PHE A 112 -0.58 -0.63 0.18
CA PHE A 112 -1.37 0.37 -0.54
C PHE A 112 -0.71 0.80 -1.86
N GLU A 113 0.63 0.83 -1.94
CA GLU A 113 1.38 1.03 -3.18
C GLU A 113 1.14 -0.12 -4.17
N TYR A 114 1.18 -1.37 -3.72
CA TYR A 114 0.83 -2.53 -4.55
C TYR A 114 -0.59 -2.40 -5.10
N ILE A 115 -1.56 -2.07 -4.23
CA ILE A 115 -2.97 -1.94 -4.62
C ILE A 115 -3.12 -0.91 -5.73
N GLU A 116 -2.51 0.27 -5.57
CA GLU A 116 -2.59 1.29 -6.60
C GLU A 116 -1.90 0.87 -7.90
N ARG A 117 -0.72 0.27 -7.80
CA ARG A 117 0.08 -0.13 -8.97
C ARG A 117 -0.60 -1.21 -9.82
N TYR A 118 -1.20 -2.22 -9.19
CA TYR A 118 -1.75 -3.38 -9.90
C TYR A 118 -3.27 -3.38 -10.03
N HIS A 119 -3.97 -2.64 -9.17
CA HIS A 119 -5.44 -2.58 -9.15
C HIS A 119 -6.01 -1.16 -9.32
N GLY A 120 -5.14 -0.15 -9.46
CA GLY A 120 -5.50 1.23 -9.75
C GLY A 120 -5.83 2.06 -8.51
N TRP A 121 -5.70 3.38 -8.67
CA TRP A 121 -5.90 4.36 -7.60
C TRP A 121 -7.32 4.35 -7.03
N LYS A 122 -8.33 3.97 -7.82
CA LYS A 122 -9.74 3.92 -7.37
C LYS A 122 -9.91 2.94 -6.23
N LEU A 123 -9.25 1.79 -6.29
CA LEU A 123 -9.32 0.80 -5.21
C LEU A 123 -8.60 1.28 -3.95
N ARG A 124 -7.42 1.89 -4.09
CA ARG A 124 -6.72 2.56 -2.96
C ARG A 124 -7.63 3.58 -2.28
N PHE A 125 -8.19 4.49 -3.07
CA PHE A 125 -9.06 5.57 -2.58
C PHE A 125 -10.30 5.02 -1.87
N ASP A 126 -10.95 4.01 -2.45
CA ASP A 126 -12.12 3.34 -1.88
C ASP A 126 -11.81 2.68 -0.53
N ILE A 127 -10.66 2.01 -0.40
CA ILE A 127 -10.22 1.41 0.87
C ILE A 127 -9.97 2.49 1.93
N LEU A 128 -9.23 3.55 1.59
CA LEU A 128 -8.96 4.64 2.53
C LEU A 128 -10.26 5.27 3.02
N LYS A 129 -11.21 5.50 2.11
CA LYS A 129 -12.55 6.00 2.46
C LYS A 129 -13.32 5.02 3.33
N HIS A 130 -13.29 3.72 3.02
CA HIS A 130 -13.96 2.68 3.81
C HIS A 130 -13.44 2.63 5.25
N LEU A 131 -12.13 2.77 5.43
CA LEU A 131 -11.47 2.75 6.74
C LEU A 131 -11.48 4.12 7.43
N GLY A 132 -11.95 5.18 6.77
CA GLY A 132 -11.88 6.55 7.29
C GLY A 132 -10.44 7.04 7.51
N LEU A 133 -9.50 6.59 6.68
CA LEU A 133 -8.09 6.96 6.74
C LEU A 133 -7.78 8.12 5.79
N SER A 134 -7.03 9.10 6.28
CA SER A 134 -6.43 10.15 5.46
C SER A 134 -5.20 9.61 4.73
N GLU A 135 -4.92 10.08 3.52
CA GLU A 135 -3.70 9.75 2.77
C GLU A 135 -2.43 10.14 3.55
N SER A 136 -2.52 11.18 4.40
CA SER A 136 -1.43 11.65 5.26
C SER A 136 -0.90 10.57 6.21
N VAL A 137 -1.73 9.61 6.63
CA VAL A 137 -1.30 8.53 7.52
C VAL A 137 -0.30 7.59 6.86
N LEU A 138 -0.18 7.62 5.53
CA LEU A 138 0.72 6.76 4.75
C LEU A 138 2.02 7.46 4.33
N GLN A 139 2.32 8.67 4.84
CA GLN A 139 3.51 9.42 4.46
C GLN A 139 4.78 9.05 5.25
N ASP A 140 4.64 8.78 6.55
CA ASP A 140 5.77 8.42 7.41
C ASP A 140 5.83 6.90 7.63
N PRO A 141 6.81 6.18 7.06
CA PRO A 141 6.95 4.74 7.23
C PRO A 141 7.33 4.30 8.66
N PHE A 142 7.87 5.21 9.48
CA PHE A 142 8.30 4.94 10.85
C PHE A 142 7.28 5.38 11.91
N ALA A 143 6.25 6.14 11.54
CA ALA A 143 5.15 6.40 12.47
C ALA A 143 4.43 5.09 12.84
N THR A 144 3.91 5.06 14.06
CA THR A 144 3.26 3.88 14.62
C THR A 144 1.88 3.65 13.98
N ILE A 145 1.45 2.39 13.93
CA ILE A 145 0.13 2.00 13.42
C ILE A 145 -0.38 0.75 14.12
N SER A 146 -1.71 0.68 14.28
CA SER A 146 -2.40 -0.52 14.74
C SER A 146 -2.39 -1.61 13.67
N MET A 147 -2.09 -2.85 14.07
CA MET A 147 -2.19 -4.02 13.18
C MET A 147 -3.61 -4.23 12.64
N ARG A 148 -4.62 -3.62 13.28
CA ARG A 148 -5.99 -3.65 12.81
C ARG A 148 -6.17 -2.98 11.44
N VAL A 149 -5.39 -1.93 11.12
CA VAL A 149 -5.49 -1.25 9.82
C VAL A 149 -5.23 -2.21 8.68
N ILE A 150 -4.10 -2.93 8.72
CA ILE A 150 -3.77 -3.90 7.67
C ILE A 150 -4.75 -5.08 7.69
N SER A 151 -5.18 -5.53 8.86
CA SER A 151 -6.15 -6.63 8.99
C SER A 151 -7.49 -6.29 8.32
N ASP A 152 -8.05 -5.11 8.61
CA ASP A 152 -9.31 -4.65 8.05
C ASP A 152 -9.18 -4.34 6.55
N THR A 153 -8.04 -3.82 6.11
CA THR A 153 -7.72 -3.63 4.69
C THR A 153 -7.81 -4.94 3.92
N LEU A 154 -7.13 -5.99 4.38
CA LEU A 154 -7.12 -7.28 3.68
C LEU A 154 -8.48 -7.99 3.77
N ASN A 155 -9.20 -7.88 4.89
CA ASN A 155 -10.58 -8.36 5.01
C ASN A 155 -11.52 -7.65 4.03
N TYR A 156 -11.36 -6.34 3.83
CA TYR A 156 -12.13 -5.58 2.85
C TYR A 156 -11.88 -6.08 1.42
N LEU A 157 -10.62 -6.35 1.09
CA LEU A 157 -10.23 -6.90 -0.21
C LEU A 157 -10.76 -8.33 -0.41
N ALA A 158 -10.75 -9.17 0.62
CA ALA A 158 -11.30 -10.53 0.55
C ALA A 158 -12.80 -10.52 0.22
N LYS A 159 -13.56 -9.58 0.79
CA LYS A 159 -14.98 -9.35 0.44
C LYS A 159 -15.19 -8.92 -1.02
N ARG A 160 -14.13 -8.46 -1.69
CA ARG A 160 -14.09 -8.09 -3.11
C ARG A 160 -13.38 -9.15 -3.97
N HIS A 161 -13.41 -10.40 -3.52
CA HIS A 161 -12.93 -11.59 -4.22
C HIS A 161 -11.41 -11.71 -4.39
N PHE A 162 -10.61 -10.93 -3.64
CA PHE A 162 -9.18 -11.21 -3.54
C PHE A 162 -8.97 -12.58 -2.91
N GLN A 163 -8.05 -13.34 -3.49
CA GLN A 163 -7.72 -14.71 -3.13
C GLN A 163 -6.41 -14.76 -2.35
N PRO A 164 -6.10 -15.87 -1.66
CA PRO A 164 -4.82 -16.07 -0.95
C PRO A 164 -3.57 -15.69 -1.77
N LYS A 165 -3.56 -16.01 -3.07
CA LYS A 165 -2.45 -15.68 -3.98
C LYS A 165 -2.25 -14.17 -4.17
N ASP A 166 -3.31 -13.37 -4.09
CA ASP A 166 -3.24 -11.92 -4.28
C ASP A 166 -2.62 -11.27 -3.04
N PHE A 167 -2.98 -11.75 -1.85
CA PHE A 167 -2.34 -11.34 -0.60
C PHE A 167 -0.88 -11.76 -0.52
N PHE A 168 -0.56 -12.96 -1.01
CA PHE A 168 0.84 -13.39 -1.15
C PHE A 168 1.62 -12.45 -2.09
N ALA A 169 1.05 -12.10 -3.25
CA ALA A 169 1.68 -11.18 -4.19
C ALA A 169 1.87 -9.76 -3.59
N MET A 170 0.92 -9.27 -2.79
CA MET A 170 1.09 -8.03 -2.01
C MET A 170 2.29 -8.11 -1.05
N GLY A 171 2.46 -9.25 -0.39
CA GLY A 171 3.57 -9.47 0.54
C GLY A 171 4.90 -9.50 -0.18
N LEU A 172 4.96 -10.20 -1.32
CA LEU A 172 6.14 -10.30 -2.17
C LEU A 172 6.58 -8.93 -2.70
N TYR A 173 5.63 -8.04 -2.98
CA TYR A 173 5.90 -6.66 -3.41
C TYR A 173 6.69 -5.84 -2.39
N THR A 174 6.82 -6.30 -1.13
CA THR A 174 7.70 -5.64 -0.16
C THR A 174 9.14 -5.53 -0.67
N TYR A 175 9.64 -6.48 -1.46
CA TYR A 175 10.94 -6.34 -2.11
C TYR A 175 10.99 -5.09 -3.01
N VAL A 176 10.00 -4.92 -3.90
CA VAL A 176 9.95 -3.77 -4.81
C VAL A 176 9.87 -2.44 -4.06
N GLY A 177 9.06 -2.37 -2.99
CA GLY A 177 8.93 -1.16 -2.18
C GLY A 177 10.16 -0.83 -1.32
N ASN A 178 11.08 -1.79 -1.11
CA ASN A 178 12.26 -1.62 -0.27
C ASN A 178 13.58 -1.63 -1.05
N ALA A 179 13.61 -2.13 -2.30
CA ALA A 179 14.83 -2.38 -3.06
C ALA A 179 15.73 -1.14 -3.23
N THR A 180 15.15 0.06 -3.31
CA THR A 180 15.88 1.33 -3.49
C THR A 180 16.11 2.10 -2.19
N THR A 181 15.98 1.42 -1.04
CA THR A 181 16.15 2.04 0.28
C THR A 181 17.37 1.49 0.99
N ILE A 182 17.80 2.15 2.08
CA ILE A 182 18.91 1.69 2.92
C ILE A 182 18.74 0.22 3.35
N LEU A 183 17.50 -0.23 3.60
CA LEU A 183 17.23 -1.65 3.89
C LEU A 183 17.50 -2.56 2.70
N GLY A 184 17.07 -2.16 1.51
CA GLY A 184 17.30 -2.92 0.28
C GLY A 184 18.78 -3.02 -0.04
N ASP A 185 19.51 -1.91 0.06
CA ASP A 185 20.97 -1.86 -0.12
C ASP A 185 21.68 -2.76 0.89
N HIS A 186 21.24 -2.72 2.15
CA HIS A 186 21.80 -3.57 3.20
C HIS A 186 21.54 -5.06 2.96
N TYR A 187 20.31 -5.45 2.59
CA TYR A 187 19.99 -6.84 2.27
C TYR A 187 20.72 -7.34 1.02
N GLY A 188 20.92 -6.49 0.02
CA GLY A 188 21.67 -6.83 -1.20
C GLY A 188 23.17 -7.10 -0.97
N GLN A 189 23.70 -6.74 0.20
CA GLN A 189 25.10 -6.99 0.58
C GLN A 189 25.30 -8.25 1.43
N MET A 190 24.22 -8.92 1.84
CA MET A 190 24.30 -10.15 2.64
C MET A 190 24.76 -11.34 1.80
N ALA A 191 25.34 -12.36 2.43
CA ALA A 191 25.98 -13.46 1.71
C ALA A 191 24.96 -14.49 1.16
N SER A 192 23.81 -14.65 1.82
CA SER A 192 22.83 -15.68 1.45
C SER A 192 21.39 -15.29 1.81
N ALA A 193 20.43 -15.98 1.17
CA ALA A 193 19.00 -15.81 1.49
C ALA A 193 18.68 -16.17 2.94
N ARG A 194 19.44 -17.11 3.53
CA ARG A 194 19.38 -17.45 4.95
C ARG A 194 19.71 -16.25 5.82
N GLU A 195 20.82 -15.56 5.56
CA GLU A 195 21.21 -14.37 6.33
C GLU A 195 20.15 -13.27 6.23
N ILE A 196 19.57 -13.06 5.04
CA ILE A 196 18.49 -12.09 4.86
C ILE A 196 17.26 -12.46 5.67
N ILE A 197 16.81 -13.72 5.60
CA ILE A 197 15.66 -14.20 6.38
C ILE A 197 15.92 -14.04 7.89
N GLU A 198 17.11 -14.43 8.35
CA GLU A 198 17.51 -14.33 9.74
C GLU A 198 17.45 -12.87 10.21
N HIS A 199 18.11 -11.96 9.48
CA HIS A 199 18.16 -10.56 9.84
C HIS A 199 16.78 -9.88 9.75
N MET A 200 15.99 -10.17 8.70
CA MET A 200 14.64 -9.63 8.54
C MET A 200 13.73 -10.02 9.72
N TRP A 201 13.68 -11.31 10.06
CA TRP A 201 12.69 -11.86 11.00
C TRP A 201 13.19 -12.05 12.44
N SER A 202 14.49 -11.94 12.69
CA SER A 202 15.04 -11.80 14.06
C SER A 202 15.27 -10.34 14.42
N ASP A 203 16.05 -9.60 13.63
CA ASP A 203 16.67 -8.37 14.12
C ASP A 203 15.86 -7.13 13.71
N CYS A 204 15.59 -6.99 12.42
CA CYS A 204 14.84 -5.86 11.88
C CYS A 204 13.39 -5.82 12.39
N LEU A 205 12.69 -6.95 12.38
CA LEU A 205 11.26 -6.97 12.73
C LEU A 205 10.99 -6.52 14.17
N LYS A 206 11.92 -6.71 15.11
CA LYS A 206 11.80 -6.18 16.48
C LYS A 206 11.73 -4.65 16.53
N PHE A 207 12.29 -3.96 15.52
CA PHE A 207 12.21 -2.50 15.38
C PHE A 207 10.94 -2.05 14.65
N TYR A 208 10.48 -2.86 13.68
CA TYR A 208 9.32 -2.53 12.84
C TYR A 208 7.97 -2.95 13.41
N GLU A 209 7.93 -3.95 14.29
CA GLU A 209 6.71 -4.26 15.02
C GLU A 209 6.99 -4.95 16.36
N LYS A 210 6.11 -4.68 17.32
CA LYS A 210 6.02 -5.39 18.59
C LYS A 210 4.71 -6.16 18.73
N ASN A 211 3.99 -6.35 17.61
CA ASN A 211 2.73 -7.07 17.58
C ASN A 211 2.94 -8.58 17.76
N CYS A 212 3.97 -9.14 17.14
CA CYS A 212 4.19 -10.58 17.10
C CYS A 212 5.61 -10.94 17.54
N ARG A 213 5.77 -12.15 18.04
CA ARG A 213 7.06 -12.80 18.28
C ARG A 213 7.36 -13.77 17.15
N TYR A 214 8.60 -13.73 16.71
CA TYR A 214 9.14 -14.55 15.63
C TYR A 214 10.20 -15.48 16.17
N ARG A 215 10.08 -16.77 15.89
CA ARG A 215 11.02 -17.79 16.36
C ARG A 215 11.34 -18.78 15.26
N PHE A 216 12.61 -18.88 14.88
CA PHE A 216 13.07 -19.98 14.03
C PHE A 216 13.06 -21.28 14.84
N LEU A 217 12.30 -22.26 14.36
CA LEU A 217 12.32 -23.63 14.83
C LEU A 217 13.48 -24.41 14.17
N SER A 218 13.80 -24.05 12.92
CA SER A 218 15.01 -24.44 12.20
C SER A 218 15.38 -23.34 11.20
N LEU A 219 16.67 -23.20 10.92
CA LEU A 219 17.21 -22.29 9.91
C LEU A 219 18.54 -22.85 9.42
N ASP A 220 18.65 -23.09 8.12
CA ASP A 220 19.85 -23.59 7.44
C ASP A 220 19.98 -22.98 6.04
N GLU A 221 20.91 -23.49 5.24
CA GLU A 221 21.15 -22.97 3.88
C GLU A 221 20.05 -23.36 2.88
N GLN A 222 19.21 -24.34 3.19
CA GLN A 222 18.12 -24.82 2.32
C GLN A 222 16.79 -24.16 2.66
N GLY A 223 16.62 -23.66 3.88
CA GLY A 223 15.37 -23.05 4.28
C GLY A 223 15.26 -22.69 5.75
N ALA A 224 14.02 -22.45 6.16
CA ALA A 224 13.68 -22.11 7.53
C ALA A 224 12.29 -22.64 7.90
N LEU A 225 12.09 -22.92 9.18
CA LEU A 225 10.78 -23.13 9.76
C LEU A 225 10.52 -22.02 10.78
N LEU A 226 9.67 -21.06 10.43
CA LEU A 226 9.42 -19.85 11.21
C LEU A 226 8.06 -19.92 11.91
N GLU A 227 8.09 -19.86 13.23
CA GLU A 227 6.90 -19.74 14.08
C GLU A 227 6.59 -18.26 14.37
N VAL A 228 5.32 -17.91 14.25
CA VAL A 228 4.78 -16.58 14.54
C VAL A 228 3.69 -16.72 15.60
N THR A 229 3.89 -16.03 16.73
CA THR A 229 2.92 -15.95 17.83
C THR A 229 2.56 -14.50 18.10
N SER A 230 1.34 -14.23 18.55
CA SER A 230 0.94 -12.88 18.96
C SER A 230 1.61 -12.51 20.28
N GLU A 231 2.03 -11.24 20.40
CA GLU A 231 2.40 -10.68 21.69
C GLU A 231 1.14 -10.60 22.56
N ARG A 232 1.22 -11.16 23.77
CA ARG A 232 0.04 -11.36 24.61
C ARG A 232 -0.59 -10.04 25.02
N ASP A 233 0.23 -9.08 25.44
CA ASP A 233 -0.24 -7.78 25.91
C ASP A 233 -0.95 -6.99 24.79
N VAL A 234 -0.44 -7.10 23.56
CA VAL A 234 -1.05 -6.47 22.38
C VAL A 234 -2.35 -7.17 21.99
N ALA A 235 -2.38 -8.49 22.03
CA ALA A 235 -3.59 -9.29 21.78
C ALA A 235 -4.70 -8.99 22.80
N ASP A 236 -4.34 -8.88 24.07
CA ASP A 236 -5.23 -8.52 25.17
C ASP A 236 -5.78 -7.09 25.00
N GLU A 237 -4.93 -6.11 24.66
CA GLU A 237 -5.38 -4.74 24.35
C GLU A 237 -6.34 -4.71 23.15
N MET A 238 -6.05 -5.50 22.12
CA MET A 238 -6.91 -5.63 20.94
C MET A 238 -8.16 -6.50 21.16
N ARG A 239 -8.27 -7.17 22.32
CA ARG A 239 -9.35 -8.11 22.67
C ARG A 239 -9.51 -9.22 21.64
N VAL A 240 -8.40 -9.75 21.15
CA VAL A 240 -8.37 -10.88 20.21
C VAL A 240 -7.44 -11.96 20.74
N LYS A 241 -7.74 -13.23 20.41
CA LYS A 241 -6.86 -14.35 20.79
C LYS A 241 -5.54 -14.33 20.00
N HIS A 242 -5.63 -13.99 18.72
CA HIS A 242 -4.51 -13.92 17.80
C HIS A 242 -4.64 -12.66 16.97
N LEU A 243 -3.54 -11.90 16.85
CA LEU A 243 -3.46 -10.67 16.07
C LEU A 243 -3.50 -10.98 14.57
N GLY A 244 -4.16 -10.12 13.80
CA GLY A 244 -4.32 -10.31 12.36
C GLY A 244 -5.48 -11.22 11.97
N ASN A 245 -5.43 -11.72 10.74
CA ASN A 245 -6.35 -12.69 10.17
C ASN A 245 -5.59 -13.59 9.17
N GLU A 246 -6.27 -14.57 8.57
CA GLU A 246 -5.65 -15.49 7.60
C GLU A 246 -5.05 -14.77 6.37
N HIS A 247 -5.63 -13.64 5.95
CA HIS A 247 -5.11 -12.86 4.82
C HIS A 247 -3.78 -12.18 5.18
N VAL A 248 -3.63 -11.74 6.44
CA VAL A 248 -2.34 -11.25 6.96
C VAL A 248 -1.29 -12.37 6.97
N CYS A 249 -1.67 -13.63 7.24
CA CYS A 249 -0.75 -14.76 7.12
C CYS A 249 -0.27 -14.96 5.69
N HIS A 250 -1.15 -14.87 4.69
CA HIS A 250 -0.77 -14.90 3.28
C HIS A 250 0.14 -13.74 2.89
N LEU A 251 -0.14 -12.52 3.37
CA LEU A 251 0.74 -11.37 3.19
C LEU A 251 2.13 -11.63 3.77
N LYS A 252 2.24 -12.10 5.02
CA LYS A 252 3.52 -12.42 5.66
C LYS A 252 4.28 -13.51 4.90
N ALA A 253 3.59 -14.56 4.41
CA ALA A 253 4.20 -15.59 3.58
C ALA A 253 4.84 -15.00 2.30
N GLY A 254 4.17 -14.05 1.65
CA GLY A 254 4.74 -13.32 0.51
C GLY A 254 5.97 -12.50 0.89
N MET A 255 5.95 -11.83 2.04
CA MET A 255 7.11 -11.09 2.54
C MET A 255 8.30 -12.02 2.81
N MET A 256 8.06 -13.20 3.41
CA MET A 256 9.09 -14.22 3.62
C MET A 256 9.66 -14.73 2.29
N ALA A 257 8.80 -14.94 1.29
CA ALA A 257 9.20 -15.39 -0.04
C ALA A 257 10.11 -14.38 -0.77
N SER A 258 10.06 -13.11 -0.40
CA SER A 258 10.79 -12.03 -1.07
C SER A 258 12.28 -11.97 -0.72
N ALA A 259 12.73 -12.64 0.34
CA ALA A 259 14.10 -12.49 0.85
C ALA A 259 15.20 -12.80 -0.19
N PRO A 260 15.15 -13.90 -0.98
CA PRO A 260 16.18 -14.15 -1.99
C PRO A 260 16.22 -13.12 -3.13
N LEU A 261 15.13 -12.36 -3.35
CA LEU A 261 15.04 -11.39 -4.45
C LEU A 261 16.06 -10.25 -4.28
N TYR A 262 16.43 -9.90 -3.06
CA TYR A 262 17.47 -8.89 -2.80
C TYR A 262 18.86 -9.32 -3.29
N LEU A 263 19.09 -10.62 -3.50
CA LEU A 263 20.33 -11.18 -4.06
C LEU A 263 20.20 -11.51 -5.55
N GLY A 264 19.11 -11.09 -6.20
CA GLY A 264 18.82 -11.42 -7.59
C GLY A 264 18.46 -12.90 -7.83
N GLN A 265 18.07 -13.64 -6.78
CA GLN A 265 17.68 -15.04 -6.88
C GLN A 265 16.17 -15.18 -7.12
N ALA A 266 15.70 -16.39 -7.44
CA ALA A 266 14.28 -16.70 -7.48
C ALA A 266 13.63 -16.57 -6.08
N GLN A 267 12.36 -16.18 -6.02
CA GLN A 267 11.62 -16.09 -4.75
C GLN A 267 11.62 -17.44 -4.01
N ALA A 268 11.65 -17.40 -2.68
CA ALA A 268 11.56 -18.62 -1.88
C ALA A 268 10.15 -19.22 -1.98
N ARG A 269 10.05 -20.55 -1.88
CA ARG A 269 8.76 -21.23 -1.73
C ARG A 269 8.35 -21.21 -0.26
N VAL A 270 7.15 -20.71 0.03
CA VAL A 270 6.65 -20.62 1.41
C VAL A 270 5.33 -21.39 1.55
N VAL A 271 5.26 -22.29 2.52
CA VAL A 271 4.08 -23.10 2.83
C VAL A 271 3.67 -22.88 4.29
N GLU A 272 2.42 -22.45 4.51
CA GLU A 272 1.82 -22.39 5.85
C GLU A 272 1.53 -23.83 6.33
N LYS A 273 2.23 -24.31 7.36
CA LYS A 273 2.05 -25.64 7.95
C LYS A 273 0.89 -25.67 8.93
N CYS A 274 0.72 -24.60 9.71
CA CYS A 274 -0.42 -24.41 10.60
C CYS A 274 -0.71 -22.91 10.78
N CYS A 275 -1.93 -22.58 11.18
CA CYS A 275 -2.41 -21.21 11.29
C CYS A 275 -3.20 -21.02 12.59
N ALA A 276 -2.79 -20.06 13.43
CA ALA A 276 -3.49 -19.74 14.66
C ALA A 276 -4.92 -19.24 14.41
N HIS A 277 -5.15 -18.54 13.29
CA HIS A 277 -6.48 -18.10 12.86
C HIS A 277 -7.39 -19.24 12.38
N LYS A 278 -6.84 -20.45 12.19
CA LYS A 278 -7.57 -21.69 11.91
C LYS A 278 -7.62 -22.64 13.12
N GLY A 279 -7.29 -22.14 14.31
CA GLY A 279 -7.39 -22.88 15.57
C GLY A 279 -6.09 -23.50 16.11
N ALA A 280 -4.96 -23.36 15.40
CA ALA A 280 -3.67 -23.76 15.94
C ALA A 280 -3.19 -22.82 17.07
N GLN A 281 -2.11 -23.18 17.77
CA GLN A 281 -1.54 -22.31 18.81
C GLN A 281 -0.70 -21.16 18.23
N ALA A 282 -0.10 -21.37 17.06
CA ALA A 282 0.78 -20.43 16.37
C ALA A 282 0.59 -20.56 14.85
N CYS A 283 1.08 -19.59 14.09
CA CYS A 283 1.25 -19.74 12.64
C CYS A 283 2.68 -20.23 12.37
N VAL A 284 2.83 -21.29 11.57
CA VAL A 284 4.15 -21.84 11.23
C VAL A 284 4.32 -21.88 9.73
N PHE A 285 5.42 -21.30 9.24
CA PHE A 285 5.76 -21.19 7.83
C PHE A 285 7.02 -21.99 7.54
N GLU A 286 6.94 -22.92 6.59
CA GLU A 286 8.10 -23.59 5.99
C GLU A 286 8.54 -22.77 4.78
N ILE A 287 9.78 -22.30 4.81
CA ILE A 287 10.43 -21.50 3.77
C ILE A 287 11.50 -22.40 3.14
N THR A 288 11.47 -22.57 1.82
CA THR A 288 12.50 -23.29 1.06
C THR A 288 13.19 -22.31 0.12
N PHE A 289 14.50 -22.16 0.26
CA PHE A 289 15.33 -21.39 -0.66
C PHE A 289 15.63 -22.24 -1.89
N ASP A 290 15.43 -21.66 -3.08
CA ASP A 290 15.82 -22.33 -4.31
C ASP A 290 17.30 -22.09 -4.55
N SER A 291 18.07 -23.14 -4.81
CA SER A 291 19.53 -23.05 -4.98
C SER A 291 19.95 -22.63 -6.39
N GLN A 292 19.00 -22.43 -7.30
CA GLN A 292 19.28 -22.07 -8.68
C GLN A 292 19.42 -20.56 -8.84
N LYS A 293 20.66 -20.10 -9.09
CA LYS A 293 20.93 -18.76 -9.62
C LYS A 293 20.44 -18.71 -11.08
N HIS A 294 19.58 -17.74 -11.40
CA HIS A 294 19.22 -17.40 -12.78
C HIS A 294 20.32 -16.56 -13.44
#